data_AF-A0AAD9WM96-F1
#
_entry.id   AF-A0AAD9WM96-F1
#
_cell.length_a   1.000
_cell.length_b   1.000
_cell.length_c   1.000
_cell.angle_alpha   90.00
_cell.angle_beta   90.00
_cell.angle_gamma   90.00
#
_symmetry.space_group_name_H-M   'P 1'
#
loop_
_entity.id
_entity.type
_entity.pdbx_description
1 polymer ?
#
loop_
_entity_poly.entity_id
_entity_poly.type
_entity_poly.pdbx_seq_one_letter_code
_entity_poly.pdbx_strand_id
1 'polypeptide(L)'
;MTVLYGINLASDTGLQPFMVESDALGVVNLVNAGSPSLADIGIVIGDIFTRLKEVAHGSTAFAPKKANYVVHTLSKLALKSDRDQIWMEDYPPCVERFLLEDYSGLCV
;
A
#
# COMPACT_ATOMS: atom_id res chain seq x y z
N MET A 1 -0.30 8.47 5.76
CA MET A 1 -0.26 9.28 4.52
C MET A 1 -0.11 8.42 3.27
N THR A 2 0.88 7.55 3.15
CA THR A 2 1.14 6.76 1.92
C THR A 2 -0.02 5.85 1.48
N VAL A 3 -0.71 5.21 2.42
CA VAL A 3 -1.86 4.33 2.12
C VAL A 3 -3.04 5.11 1.54
N LEU A 4 -3.38 6.27 2.11
CA LEU A 4 -4.46 7.13 1.61
C LEU A 4 -4.15 7.65 0.20
N TYR A 5 -2.90 8.04 -0.05
CA TYR A 5 -2.47 8.46 -1.37
C TYR A 5 -2.61 7.33 -2.39
N GLY A 6 -2.19 6.10 -2.04
CA GLY A 6 -2.34 4.93 -2.90
C GLY A 6 -3.80 4.60 -3.22
N ILE A 7 -4.70 4.69 -2.22
CA ILE A 7 -6.15 4.49 -2.41
C ILE A 7 -6.74 5.52 -3.36
N ASN A 8 -6.40 6.80 -3.19
CA ASN A 8 -6.87 7.87 -4.07
C ASN A 8 -6.32 7.70 -5.48
N LEU A 9 -5.02 7.41 -5.62
CA LEU A 9 -4.40 7.16 -6.92
C LEU A 9 -5.08 6.00 -7.64
N ALA A 10 -5.28 4.85 -6.96
CA ALA A 10 -5.96 3.70 -7.54
C ALA A 10 -7.40 4.04 -7.98
N SER A 11 -8.09 4.88 -7.22
CA SER A 11 -9.43 5.36 -7.57
C SER A 11 -9.41 6.28 -8.79
N ASP A 12 -8.49 7.25 -8.83
CA ASP A 12 -8.34 8.22 -9.91
C ASP A 12 -7.91 7.55 -11.22
N THR A 13 -7.11 6.48 -11.15
CA THR A 13 -6.64 5.71 -12.31
C THR A 13 -7.60 4.59 -12.74
N GLY A 14 -8.70 4.36 -12.01
CA GLY A 14 -9.64 3.26 -12.30
C GLY A 14 -9.07 1.86 -12.02
N LEU A 15 -8.04 1.74 -11.16
CA LEU A 15 -7.43 0.48 -10.74
C LEU A 15 -8.31 -0.19 -9.67
N GLN A 16 -9.49 -0.65 -10.08
CA GLN A 16 -10.46 -1.30 -9.22
C GLN A 16 -10.82 -2.68 -9.79
N PRO A 17 -10.95 -3.74 -8.97
CA PRO A 17 -10.73 -3.77 -7.52
C PRO A 17 -9.24 -3.74 -7.12
N PHE A 18 -8.92 -3.26 -5.91
CA PHE A 18 -7.55 -3.26 -5.38
C PHE A 18 -7.48 -3.78 -3.93
N MET A 19 -6.32 -4.27 -3.55
CA MET A 19 -6.01 -4.72 -2.20
C MET A 19 -4.82 -3.91 -1.65
N VAL A 20 -4.99 -3.35 -0.46
CA VAL A 20 -3.93 -2.63 0.25
C VAL A 20 -3.20 -3.60 1.17
N GLU A 21 -1.92 -3.81 0.90
CA GLU A 21 -1.06 -4.64 1.74
C GLU A 21 -0.28 -3.78 2.74
N SER A 22 -0.27 -4.18 4.02
CA SER A 22 0.47 -3.49 5.08
C SER A 22 1.18 -4.46 6.01
N ASP A 23 2.38 -4.11 6.46
CA ASP A 23 3.13 -4.85 7.47
C ASP A 23 2.73 -4.51 8.91
N ALA A 24 1.79 -3.57 9.09
CA ALA A 24 1.24 -3.21 10.38
C ALA A 24 -0.03 -4.04 10.66
N LEU A 25 0.13 -5.25 11.19
CA LEU A 25 -0.98 -6.15 11.50
C LEU A 25 -2.08 -5.48 12.36
N GLY A 26 -1.68 -4.64 13.32
CA GLY A 26 -2.63 -3.87 14.13
C GLY A 26 -3.51 -2.92 13.31
N VAL A 27 -2.95 -2.28 12.27
CA VAL A 27 -3.69 -1.39 11.37
C VAL A 27 -4.64 -2.20 10.50
N VAL A 28 -4.17 -3.30 9.90
CA VAL A 28 -5.01 -4.20 9.08
C VAL A 28 -6.19 -4.73 9.90
N ASN A 29 -5.95 -5.19 11.12
CA ASN A 29 -7.00 -5.69 12.00
C ASN A 29 -8.00 -4.60 12.38
N LEU A 30 -7.54 -3.38 12.66
CA LEU A 30 -8.43 -2.26 13.00
C LEU A 30 -9.32 -1.84 11.81
N VAL A 31 -8.75 -1.79 10.60
CA VAL A 31 -9.51 -1.48 9.38
C VAL A 31 -10.52 -2.58 9.10
N ASN A 32 -10.13 -3.85 9.20
CA ASN A 32 -11.03 -4.98 8.96
C ASN A 32 -12.11 -5.13 10.05
N ALA A 33 -11.82 -4.75 11.30
CA ALA A 33 -12.79 -4.75 12.40
C ALA A 33 -13.79 -3.58 12.32
N GLY A 34 -13.54 -2.58 11.47
CA GLY A 34 -14.41 -1.41 11.29
C GLY A 34 -14.67 -0.59 12.55
N SER A 35 -13.78 -0.69 13.54
CA SER A 35 -13.94 -0.06 14.84
C SER A 35 -13.03 1.17 14.95
N PRO A 36 -13.56 2.36 15.31
CA PRO A 36 -12.76 3.55 15.47
C PRO A 36 -11.83 3.40 16.68
N SER A 37 -10.52 3.39 16.44
CA SER A 37 -9.51 3.43 17.49
C SER A 37 -9.46 4.84 18.09
N LEU A 38 -9.36 4.96 19.42
CA LEU A 38 -9.25 6.24 20.15
C LEU A 38 -7.82 6.78 20.25
N ALA A 39 -6.84 6.12 19.62
CA ALA A 39 -5.47 6.62 19.54
C ALA A 39 -5.34 7.65 18.39
N ASP A 40 -4.30 8.48 18.38
CA ASP A 40 -4.04 9.47 17.30
C ASP A 40 -4.01 8.84 15.89
N ILE A 41 -3.67 7.55 15.81
CA ILE A 41 -3.73 6.73 14.59
C ILE A 41 -5.17 6.49 14.09
N GLY A 42 -6.16 6.60 14.97
CA GLY A 42 -7.58 6.33 14.73
C GLY A 42 -8.23 7.26 13.72
N ILE A 43 -7.78 8.52 13.64
CA ILE A 43 -8.23 9.47 12.61
C ILE A 43 -7.78 8.98 11.23
N VAL A 44 -6.50 8.65 11.08
CA VAL A 44 -5.94 8.16 9.81
C VAL A 44 -6.56 6.81 9.41
N ILE A 45 -6.79 5.92 10.38
CA ILE A 45 -7.47 4.64 10.16
C ILE A 45 -8.93 4.86 9.75
N GLY A 46 -9.62 5.82 10.37
CA GLY A 46 -10.99 6.22 10.02
C GLY A 46 -11.10 6.76 8.60
N ASP A 47 -10.14 7.58 8.17
CA ASP A 47 -10.06 8.08 6.79
C ASP A 47 -9.84 6.93 5.80
N ILE A 48 -8.89 6.02 6.10
CA ILE A 48 -8.59 4.85 5.26
C ILE A 48 -9.84 3.97 5.13
N PHE A 49 -10.52 3.70 6.24
CA PHE A 49 -11.73 2.89 6.27
C PHE A 49 -12.88 3.52 5.49
N THR A 50 -13.08 4.84 5.64
CA THR A 50 -14.11 5.57 4.89
C THR A 50 -13.84 5.52 3.39
N ARG A 51 -12.59 5.77 2.97
CA ARG A 51 -12.20 5.71 1.56
C ARG A 51 -12.29 4.30 0.98
N LEU A 52 -11.87 3.28 1.72
CA LEU A 52 -12.03 1.89 1.29
C LEU A 52 -13.49 1.46 1.16
N LYS A 53 -14.41 2.04 1.95
CA LYS A 53 -15.86 1.80 1.81
C LYS A 53 -16.47 2.51 0.61
N GLU A 54 -15.97 3.69 0.27
CA GLU A 54 -16.42 4.43 -0.92
C GLU A 54 -15.97 3.74 -2.22
N VAL A 55 -14.78 3.14 -2.21
CA VAL A 55 -14.33 2.27 -3.29
C VAL A 55 -14.99 0.91 -3.11
N ALA A 56 -16.12 0.69 -3.79
CA ALA A 56 -16.69 -0.65 -3.91
C ALA A 56 -15.56 -1.62 -4.33
N HIS A 57 -15.26 -2.59 -3.47
CA HIS A 57 -14.23 -3.64 -3.65
C HIS A 57 -12.79 -3.34 -3.21
N GLY A 58 -12.53 -2.30 -2.41
CA GLY A 58 -11.24 -2.15 -1.71
C GLY A 58 -11.12 -3.12 -0.51
N SER A 59 -9.99 -3.83 -0.38
CA SER A 59 -9.70 -4.70 0.78
C SER A 59 -8.33 -4.40 1.42
N THR A 60 -8.09 -4.87 2.64
CA THR A 60 -6.78 -4.77 3.29
C THR A 60 -6.27 -6.12 3.76
N ALA A 61 -4.99 -6.39 3.50
CA ALA A 61 -4.31 -7.62 3.88
C ALA A 61 -3.01 -7.33 4.62
N PHE A 62 -2.66 -8.24 5.54
CA PHE A 62 -1.35 -8.20 6.18
C PHE A 62 -0.31 -8.84 5.27
N ALA A 63 0.76 -8.11 5.00
CA ALA A 63 1.92 -8.61 4.29
C ALA A 63 3.15 -8.58 5.20
N PRO A 64 3.93 -9.68 5.29
CA PRO A 64 5.14 -9.68 6.10
C PRO A 64 6.13 -8.64 5.55
N LYS A 65 6.94 -8.02 6.43
CA LYS A 65 7.95 -7.00 6.06
C LYS A 65 8.83 -7.36 4.86
N LYS A 66 9.06 -8.67 4.64
CA LYS A 66 9.83 -9.16 3.49
C LYS A 66 9.10 -8.98 2.15
N ALA A 67 7.77 -9.05 2.10
CA ALA A 67 6.99 -8.72 0.90
C ALA A 67 7.04 -7.22 0.57
N ASN A 68 7.38 -6.37 1.55
CA ASN A 68 7.48 -4.92 1.38
C ASN A 68 8.89 -4.41 1.05
N TYR A 69 9.83 -5.26 0.61
CA TYR A 69 11.17 -4.79 0.25
C TYR A 69 11.16 -3.83 -0.95
N VAL A 70 10.25 -4.02 -1.91
CA VAL A 70 10.00 -3.07 -2.99
C VAL A 70 9.58 -1.72 -2.41
N VAL A 71 8.53 -1.70 -1.58
CA VAL A 71 8.00 -0.47 -0.95
C VAL A 71 9.06 0.23 -0.10
N HIS A 72 9.83 -0.51 0.69
CA HIS A 72 10.92 0.03 1.51
C HIS A 72 12.02 0.65 0.66
N THR A 73 12.38 0.01 -0.45
CA THR A 73 13.41 0.48 -1.35
C THR A 73 12.96 1.72 -2.12
N LEU A 74 11.70 1.76 -2.58
CA LEU A 74 11.08 2.94 -3.18
C LEU A 74 10.96 4.08 -2.18
N SER A 75 10.61 3.81 -0.93
CA SER A 75 10.55 4.83 0.13
C SER A 75 11.91 5.46 0.36
N LYS A 76 12.98 4.66 0.38
CA LYS A 76 14.36 5.18 0.47
C LYS A 76 14.78 5.95 -0.78
N LEU A 77 14.31 5.57 -1.96
CA LEU A 77 14.55 6.31 -3.20
C LEU A 77 13.85 7.68 -3.15
N ALA A 78 12.59 7.71 -2.72
CA ALA A 78 11.82 8.94 -2.56
C ALA A 78 12.47 9.91 -1.55
N LEU A 79 12.99 9.41 -0.43
CA LEU A 79 13.73 10.24 0.54
C LEU A 79 15.00 10.89 -0.02
N LYS A 80 15.54 10.38 -1.13
CA LYS A 80 16.72 10.91 -1.82
C LYS A 80 16.37 11.77 -3.03
N SER A 81 15.08 11.91 -3.35
CA SER A 81 14.58 12.64 -4.50
C SER A 81 13.82 13.88 -4.02
N ASP A 82 14.08 15.03 -4.65
CA ASP A 82 13.32 16.27 -4.40
C ASP A 82 12.03 16.35 -5.23
N ARG A 83 11.67 15.27 -5.94
CA ARG A 83 10.51 15.22 -6.83
C ARG A 83 9.76 13.91 -6.68
N ASP A 84 8.44 14.00 -6.81
CA ASP A 84 7.57 12.85 -6.97
C ASP A 84 7.86 12.16 -8.30
N GLN A 85 7.99 10.83 -8.26
CA GLN A 85 8.26 10.00 -9.42
C GLN A 85 7.21 8.89 -9.49
N ILE A 86 6.62 8.72 -10.67
CA ILE A 86 5.62 7.68 -10.95
C ILE A 86 6.15 6.88 -12.14
N TRP A 87 6.19 5.56 -11.99
CA TRP A 87 6.56 4.64 -13.05
C TRP A 87 5.33 3.82 -13.45
N MET A 88 4.96 3.84 -14.73
CA MET A 88 3.79 3.13 -15.25
C MET A 88 4.15 1.93 -16.13
N GLU A 89 5.14 2.07 -17.01
CA GLU A 89 5.58 1.00 -17.93
C GLU A 89 6.87 0.31 -17.47
N ASP A 90 7.78 1.07 -16.84
CA ASP A 90 9.07 0.60 -16.33
C ASP A 90 9.11 0.57 -14.80
N TYR A 91 10.23 0.14 -14.22
CA TYR A 91 10.50 0.23 -12.78
C TYR A 91 11.93 0.72 -12.51
N PRO A 92 12.21 1.36 -11.37
CA PRO A 92 13.56 1.81 -11.07
C PRO A 92 14.49 0.61 -10.80
N PRO A 93 15.75 0.63 -11.27
CA PRO A 93 16.67 -0.52 -11.13
C PRO A 93 16.88 -1.02 -9.70
N CYS A 94 16.69 -0.14 -8.71
CA CYS A 94 16.85 -0.50 -7.29
C CYS A 94 15.82 -1.52 -6.79
N VAL A 95 14.69 -1.72 -7.49
CA VAL A 95 13.66 -2.70 -7.10
C VAL A 95 13.71 -3.99 -7.91
N GLU A 96 14.49 -4.05 -8.99
CA GLU A 96 14.53 -5.18 -9.94
C GLU A 96 14.70 -6.53 -9.25
N ARG A 97 15.66 -6.61 -8.32
CA ARG A 97 15.96 -7.83 -7.57
C ARG A 97 14.75 -8.34 -6.78
N PHE A 98 13.98 -7.44 -6.18
CA PHE A 98 12.82 -7.81 -5.37
C PHE A 98 11.63 -8.20 -6.25
N LEU A 99 11.46 -7.55 -7.41
CA LEU A 99 10.46 -7.94 -8.38
C LEU A 99 10.70 -9.36 -8.91
N LEU A 100 11.96 -9.72 -9.21
CA LEU A 100 12.32 -11.08 -9.64
C LEU A 100 11.99 -12.14 -8.58
N GLU A 101 12.15 -11.81 -7.30
CA GLU A 101 11.77 -12.69 -6.19
C GLU A 101 10.23 -12.87 -6.13
N ASP A 102 9.46 -11.80 -6.34
CA ASP A 102 7.99 -11.88 -6.39
C ASP A 102 7.48 -12.69 -7.60
N TYR A 103 8.07 -12.51 -8.79
CA TYR A 103 7.74 -13.32 -9.97
C TYR A 103 8.05 -14.81 -9.76
N SER A 104 9.12 -15.14 -9.04
CA SER A 104 9.48 -16.52 -8.75
C SER A 104 8.53 -17.20 -7.77
N GLY A 105 7.82 -16.44 -6.93
CA GLY A 105 6.78 -16.93 -6.01
C GLY A 105 5.43 -17.21 -6.67
N LEU A 106 5.20 -16.73 -7.89
CA LEU A 106 4.01 -17.00 -8.71
C LEU A 106 4.08 -18.32 -9.51
N CYS A 107 5.23 -19.02 -9.46
CA CYS A 107 5.38 -20.36 -10.01
C CYS A 107 4.98 -21.42 -8.95
N VAL A 108 3.67 -21.63 -8.74
CA VAL A 108 3.10 -22.86 -8.15
C VAL A 108 1.90 -23.30 -8.97
#